data_AF-A0AA35T6W3-F1
#
_entry.id   AF-A0AA35T6W3-F1
#
_cell.length_a   1.000
_cell.length_b   1.000
_cell.length_c   1.000
_cell.angle_alpha   90.00
_cell.angle_beta   90.00
_cell.angle_gamma   90.00
#
_symmetry.space_group_name_H-M   'P 1'
#
loop_
_entity.id
_entity.type
_entity.pdbx_description
1 polymer ?
#
loop_
_entity_poly.entity_id
_entity_poly.type
_entity_poly.pdbx_seq_one_letter_code
_entity_poly.pdbx_strand_id
1 'polypeptide(L)'
;MAEKKGCWLPLEANPDVMNKYAAKLGMNMSYQFHDVFGLDDELLGLVPQPCVAILLLFPINQKMAENRFPLTMAQQVVTPF
;
A
#
# COMPACT_ATOMS: atom_id res chain seq x y z
N MET A 1 -14.62 -32.23 -0.15
CA MET A 1 -14.12 -31.35 0.92
C MET A 1 -13.81 -30.00 0.26
N ALA A 2 -14.61 -28.97 0.48
CA ALA A 2 -14.35 -27.66 -0.13
C ALA A 2 -13.14 -27.00 0.56
N GLU A 3 -12.14 -26.63 -0.22
CA GLU A 3 -10.93 -25.95 0.24
C GLU A 3 -11.32 -24.57 0.79
N LYS A 4 -11.10 -24.36 2.08
CA LYS A 4 -11.45 -23.11 2.76
C LYS A 4 -10.41 -22.06 2.37
N LYS A 5 -10.65 -21.34 1.28
CA LYS A 5 -9.83 -20.20 0.85
C LYS A 5 -9.70 -19.25 2.04
N GLY A 6 -8.50 -19.17 2.62
CA GLY A 6 -8.26 -18.35 3.80
C GLY A 6 -8.59 -16.90 3.48
N CYS A 7 -9.68 -16.38 4.03
CA CYS A 7 -10.04 -14.98 3.88
C CYS A 7 -9.31 -14.20 4.98
N TRP A 8 -8.36 -13.36 4.58
CA TRP A 8 -7.66 -12.49 5.53
C TRP A 8 -8.57 -11.31 5.87
N LEU A 9 -8.44 -10.81 7.10
CA LEU A 9 -9.15 -9.59 7.50
C LEU A 9 -8.55 -8.39 6.75
N PRO A 10 -9.38 -7.41 6.34
CA PRO A 10 -8.89 -6.21 5.69
C PRO A 10 -8.01 -5.41 6.65
N LEU A 11 -6.90 -4.91 6.14
CA LEU A 11 -6.00 -4.02 6.88
C LEU A 11 -6.53 -2.58 6.82
N GLU A 12 -6.48 -1.89 7.95
CA GLU A 12 -6.82 -0.47 8.02
C GLU A 12 -5.67 0.38 7.45
N ALA A 13 -6.00 1.32 6.55
CA ALA A 13 -5.03 2.28 6.02
C ALA A 13 -4.78 3.40 7.04
N ASN A 14 -4.06 3.06 8.10
CA ASN A 14 -3.73 3.94 9.22
C ASN A 14 -2.24 3.74 9.57
N PRO A 15 -1.42 4.81 9.62
CA PRO A 15 0.00 4.70 9.94
C PRO A 15 0.29 3.95 11.24
N ASP A 16 -0.51 4.11 12.30
CA ASP A 16 -0.29 3.42 13.57
C ASP A 16 -0.43 1.90 13.45
N VAL A 17 -1.41 1.45 12.67
CA VAL A 17 -1.65 0.03 12.40
C VAL A 17 -0.55 -0.52 11.50
N MET A 18 -0.22 0.21 10.44
CA MET A 18 0.77 -0.19 9.43
C MET A 18 2.19 -0.23 9.99
N ASN A 19 2.60 0.75 10.78
CA ASN A 19 3.93 0.77 11.40
C ASN A 19 4.09 -0.37 12.40
N LYS A 20 3.08 -0.64 13.23
CA LYS A 20 3.09 -1.80 14.14
C LYS A 20 3.14 -3.13 13.39
N TYR A 21 2.43 -3.22 12.27
CA TYR A 21 2.44 -4.41 11.42
C TYR A 21 3.80 -4.62 10.75
N ALA A 22 4.36 -3.59 10.13
CA ALA A 22 5.64 -3.66 9.45
C ALA A 22 6.81 -3.94 10.41
N ALA A 23 6.79 -3.36 11.61
CA ALA A 23 7.76 -3.68 12.67
C ALA A 23 7.72 -5.18 13.04
N LYS A 24 6.53 -5.78 13.15
CA LYS A 24 6.38 -7.23 13.40
C LYS A 24 6.87 -8.10 12.25
N LEU A 25 6.88 -7.58 11.02
CA LEU A 25 7.45 -8.24 9.85
C LEU A 25 8.98 -8.10 9.75
N GLY A 26 9.61 -7.33 10.64
CA GLY A 26 11.06 -7.11 10.64
C GLY A 26 11.53 -5.93 9.79
N MET A 27 10.64 -4.99 9.46
CA MET A 27 11.02 -3.77 8.75
C MET A 27 12.01 -2.94 9.58
N ASN A 28 13.04 -2.38 8.93
CA ASN A 28 13.99 -1.48 9.57
C ASN A 28 13.28 -0.23 10.11
N MET A 29 13.64 0.18 11.34
CA MET A 29 13.13 1.37 12.03
C MET A 29 13.45 2.70 11.32
N SER A 30 14.34 2.68 10.32
CA SER A 30 14.60 3.84 9.44
C SER A 30 13.42 4.18 8.52
N TYR A 31 12.41 3.31 8.40
CA TYR A 31 11.21 3.54 7.59
C TYR A 31 9.98 3.56 8.46
N GLN A 32 9.05 4.47 8.14
CA GLN A 32 7.75 4.58 8.77
C GLN A 32 6.71 5.07 7.76
N PHE A 33 5.47 4.65 7.93
CA PHE A 33 4.30 5.18 7.25
C PHE A 33 3.89 6.49 7.92
N HIS A 34 3.52 7.48 7.10
CA HIS A 34 2.96 8.77 7.50
C HIS A 34 1.71 9.06 6.67
N ASP A 35 0.78 9.83 7.23
CA ASP A 35 -0.40 10.28 6.48
C ASP A 35 -0.02 11.31 5.41
N VAL A 36 -0.74 11.26 4.30
CA VAL A 36 -0.70 12.27 3.24
C VAL A 36 -2.02 13.03 3.30
N PHE A 37 -1.97 14.26 3.79
CA PHE A 37 -3.17 15.08 4.00
C PHE A 37 -3.76 15.66 2.71
N GLY A 38 -2.93 15.83 1.68
CA GLY A 38 -3.31 16.41 0.41
C GLY A 38 -2.22 16.24 -0.65
N LEU A 39 -2.55 16.66 -1.88
CA LEU A 39 -1.66 16.55 -3.04
C LEU A 39 -1.16 17.91 -3.54
N ASP A 40 -1.53 18.99 -2.85
CA ASP A 40 -0.96 20.32 -3.04
C ASP A 40 0.44 20.42 -2.39
N ASP A 41 1.26 21.32 -2.91
CA ASP A 41 2.67 21.45 -2.51
C ASP A 41 2.84 21.74 -1.01
N GLU A 42 1.89 22.48 -0.41
CA GLU A 42 1.93 22.82 1.01
C GLU A 42 1.69 21.59 1.89
N LEU A 43 0.65 20.80 1.60
CA LEU A 43 0.35 19.57 2.34
C LEU A 43 1.35 18.45 2.05
N LEU A 44 1.89 18.37 0.83
CA LEU A 44 2.96 17.43 0.50
C LEU A 44 4.26 17.77 1.23
N GLY A 45 4.50 19.04 1.55
CA GLY A 45 5.63 19.48 2.38
C GLY A 45 5.62 18.91 3.80
N LEU A 46 4.46 18.42 4.28
CA LEU A 46 4.35 17.77 5.59
C LEU A 46 4.88 16.33 5.58
N VAL A 47 5.05 15.71 4.41
CA VAL A 47 5.52 14.32 4.29
C VAL A 47 7.04 14.27 4.44
N PRO A 48 7.58 13.51 5.42
CA PRO A 48 9.02 13.39 5.62
C PRO A 48 9.75 12.87 4.37
N GLN A 49 10.94 13.43 4.12
CA GLN A 49 11.79 13.07 2.98
C GLN A 49 13.04 12.31 3.44
N PRO A 50 13.56 11.34 2.66
CA PRO A 50 13.06 10.92 1.35
C PRO A 50 11.85 9.98 1.44
N CYS A 51 10.83 10.21 0.62
CA CYS A 51 9.70 9.30 0.45
C CYS A 51 10.01 8.23 -0.62
N VAL A 52 9.97 6.95 -0.24
CA VAL A 52 10.35 5.83 -1.13
C VAL A 52 9.17 5.08 -1.74
N ALA A 53 7.98 5.18 -1.14
CA ALA A 53 6.79 4.48 -1.59
C ALA A 53 5.51 5.19 -1.11
N ILE A 54 4.43 5.05 -1.88
CA ILE A 54 3.09 5.56 -1.55
C ILE A 54 2.11 4.39 -1.59
N LEU A 55 1.29 4.26 -0.55
CA LEU A 55 0.16 3.34 -0.53
C LEU A 55 -1.14 4.13 -0.67
N LEU A 56 -1.94 3.80 -1.69
CA LEU A 56 -3.23 4.43 -1.94
C LEU A 56 -4.35 3.42 -1.70
N LEU A 57 -5.20 3.69 -0.70
CA LEU A 57 -6.46 2.98 -0.53
C LEU A 57 -7.55 3.71 -1.32
N PHE A 58 -8.22 3.00 -2.23
CA PHE A 58 -9.29 3.57 -3.06
C PHE A 58 -10.38 2.51 -3.33
N PRO A 59 -11.63 2.91 -3.60
CA PRO A 59 -12.70 1.98 -3.92
C PRO A 59 -12.49 1.35 -5.30
N ILE A 60 -12.51 0.02 -5.37
CA ILE A 60 -12.47 -0.69 -6.64
C ILE A 60 -13.86 -0.64 -7.28
N ASN A 61 -13.97 -0.01 -8.45
CA ASN A 61 -15.20 0.02 -9.24
C ASN A 61 -15.05 -0.76 -10.55
N GLN A 62 -16.18 -1.05 -11.21
CA GLN A 62 -16.21 -1.88 -12.41
C GLN A 62 -15.40 -1.27 -13.57
N LYS A 63 -15.49 0.04 -13.76
CA LYS A 63 -14.71 0.77 -14.78
C LYS A 63 -13.20 0.68 -14.55
N MET A 64 -12.77 0.67 -13.29
CA MET A 64 -11.37 0.45 -12.94
C MET A 64 -10.95 -1.00 -13.16
N ALA A 65 -11.82 -1.97 -12.87
CA ALA A 65 -11.52 -3.38 -13.12
C ALA A 65 -11.32 -3.65 -14.62
N GLU A 66 -12.12 -3.01 -15.48
CA GLU A 66 -12.00 -3.07 -16.95
C GLU A 66 -10.69 -2.45 -17.46
N ASN A 67 -10.26 -1.35 -16.84
CA ASN A 67 -9.03 -0.62 -17.20
C ASN A 67 -7.78 -1.11 -16.44
N ARG A 68 -7.92 -2.09 -15.55
CA ARG A 68 -6.78 -2.61 -14.77
C ARG A 68 -5.92 -3.42 -15.73
N PHE A 69 -4.62 -3.12 -15.75
CA PHE A 69 -3.65 -3.99 -16.41
C PHE A 69 -3.87 -5.43 -15.95
N PRO A 70 -4.00 -6.41 -16.87
CA PRO A 70 -4.25 -7.78 -16.48
C PRO A 70 -3.16 -8.23 -15.52
N LEU A 71 -3.57 -8.74 -14.36
CA LEU A 71 -2.66 -9.14 -13.27
C LEU A 71 -1.62 -10.18 -13.73
N THR A 72 -1.91 -10.89 -14.82
CA THR A 72 -0.99 -11.83 -15.49
C THR A 72 0.30 -11.17 -16.00
N MET A 73 0.29 -9.86 -16.27
CA MET A 73 1.47 -9.10 -16.72
C MET A 73 2.18 -8.36 -15.58
N ALA A 74 1.51 -8.12 -14.45
CA ALA A 74 2.09 -7.38 -13.31
C ALA A 74 3.18 -8.17 -12.57
N GLN A 75 3.16 -9.49 -12.62
CA GLN A 75 4.20 -10.35 -12.02
C GLN A 75 5.56 -10.23 -12.73
N GLN A 76 5.61 -9.67 -13.94
CA GLN A 76 6.86 -9.46 -14.69
C GLN A 76 7.54 -8.12 -14.35
N VAL A 77 6.89 -7.25 -13.58
CA VAL A 77 7.41 -5.92 -13.18
C VAL A 77 7.91 -5.90 -11.73
N VAL A 78 8.30 -7.06 -11.19
CA VAL A 78 9.25 -7.06 -10.07
C VAL A 78 10.63 -6.86 -10.70
N THR A 79 10.98 -5.61 -10.98
CA THR A 79 12.33 -5.26 -11.41
C THR A 79 13.31 -5.66 -10.31
N PRO A 80 14.39 -6.39 -10.62
CA PRO A 80 15.42 -6.67 -9.65
C PRO A 80 16.16 -5.36 -9.35
N PHE A 81 15.98 -4.86 -8.14
CA PHE A 81 17.02 -4.13 -7.44
C PHE A 81 17.34 -4.91 -6.18
#